data_AF-A0A2K3E4Z0-F1
#
_entry.id   AF-A0A2K3E4Z0-F1
#
_cell.length_a   1.000
_cell.length_b   1.000
_cell.length_c   1.000
_cell.angle_alpha   90.00
_cell.angle_beta   90.00
_cell.angle_gamma   90.00
#
_symmetry.space_group_name_H-M   'P 1'
#
loop_
_entity.id
_entity.type
_entity.pdbx_description
1 polymer ?
#
loop_
_entity_poly.entity_id
_entity_poly.type
_entity_poly.pdbx_seq_one_letter_code
_entity_poly.pdbx_strand_id
1 'polypeptide(L)'
;MEVATIGRAAGQLVFGAQQPSKAITWGPGPSSAPADNKSSQSKKGAKPARPRGGKRPLRRIAIELDQLEVEVKAKLEELQKAESEHQRLANRLKVLETVIPVRERELNFLCQQASQALRGPVPLPALPAPPRIVELPPSLPGSPCDSLDVDALLFTHEDLSGDIFDVPPIVDSPATESTEPQAVGGPAGSPSTSVPPPLVGQQQPTSSISSGSDASGEKIEPLLEPMSSGSSVFSTPTPREVADEQLARALAGFRDLWSNWLRDAGLLLHSHDARPQDPGPELKLLRMRQQLMPKMHALRQEYPCLSKAVFMYNLETGEREGAPVSHWAAVARSMALSPDQLAACLAALTIYRERAAPALAERERLANEVVAGLRAVCGGGSAAAAAAAEPAAVEATPEAVLRLCEGTEVLSRNIGAEGQAIDIVKDFLSNGVMSVVQLARIAVLSYPWFPDALALLTTLEELHLRQQQQQAAEAEAAADAVAATIMS
;
A
#
# COMPACT_ATOMS: atom_id res chain seq x y z
N MET A 1 11.38 -23.23 55.57
CA MET A 1 12.51 -23.30 54.62
C MET A 1 11.93 -23.04 53.25
N GLU A 2 12.14 -21.94 52.54
CA GLU A 2 12.70 -20.63 52.83
C GLU A 2 12.02 -19.74 51.77
N VAL A 3 11.31 -18.72 52.23
CA VAL A 3 10.54 -17.80 51.39
C VAL A 3 11.49 -16.66 51.04
N ALA A 4 11.84 -16.51 49.77
CA ALA A 4 12.68 -15.42 49.30
C ALA A 4 11.81 -14.29 48.73
N THR A 5 11.50 -13.36 49.64
CA THR A 5 11.01 -12.01 49.42
C THR A 5 12.03 -11.19 48.61
N ILE A 6 11.65 -10.60 47.47
CA ILE A 6 12.40 -9.50 46.86
C ILE A 6 11.47 -8.31 46.75
N GLY A 7 11.73 -7.31 47.60
CA GLY A 7 11.05 -6.03 47.63
C GLY A 7 11.86 -4.91 46.97
N ARG A 8 11.10 -3.99 46.37
CA ARG A 8 11.33 -2.54 46.17
C ARG A 8 12.64 -2.06 45.54
N ALA A 9 12.48 -1.36 44.42
CA ALA A 9 12.96 0.01 44.29
C ALA A 9 11.87 0.86 43.61
N ALA A 10 11.16 1.65 44.42
CA ALA A 10 10.25 2.69 43.96
C ALA A 10 11.08 3.91 43.58
N GLY A 11 11.28 4.14 42.29
CA GLY A 11 11.81 5.38 41.75
C GLY A 11 10.71 6.43 41.64
N GLN A 12 10.73 7.42 42.52
CA GLN A 12 10.01 8.68 42.36
C GLN A 12 10.49 9.36 41.08
N LEU A 13 9.67 9.34 40.03
CA LEU A 13 9.79 10.29 38.93
C LEU A 13 8.79 11.42 39.18
N VAL A 14 9.37 12.56 39.52
CA VAL A 14 8.71 13.87 39.57
C VAL A 14 8.22 14.19 38.17
N PHE A 15 6.91 14.01 37.92
CA PHE A 15 6.27 14.57 36.75
C PHE A 15 6.20 16.09 36.93
N GLY A 16 7.07 16.80 36.21
CA GLY A 16 6.90 18.22 35.96
C GLY A 16 5.60 18.41 35.18
N ALA A 17 4.60 18.97 35.85
CA ALA A 17 3.38 19.45 35.21
C ALA A 17 3.77 20.56 34.21
N GLN A 18 3.81 20.21 32.94
CA GLN A 18 3.92 21.19 31.86
C GLN A 18 2.57 21.91 31.76
N GLN A 19 2.57 23.16 32.19
CA GLN A 19 1.40 24.04 32.10
C GLN A 19 0.95 24.19 30.62
N PRO A 20 -0.31 23.92 30.27
CA PRO A 20 -0.88 24.48 29.06
C PRO A 20 -1.16 25.97 29.30
N SER A 21 -0.24 26.79 28.82
CA SER A 21 -0.48 28.21 28.59
C SER A 21 -1.47 28.36 27.43
N LYS A 22 -2.71 28.72 27.73
CA LYS A 22 -3.51 29.82 27.15
C LYS A 22 -4.98 29.51 27.36
N ALA A 23 -5.57 30.23 28.31
CA ALA A 23 -7.01 30.35 28.45
C ALA A 23 -7.58 30.89 27.12
N ILE A 24 -8.34 30.06 26.42
CA ILE A 24 -9.28 30.53 25.41
C ILE A 24 -10.39 31.24 26.20
N THR A 25 -10.31 32.56 26.26
CA THR A 25 -11.41 33.42 26.70
C THR A 25 -12.56 33.21 25.73
N TRP A 26 -13.59 32.48 26.18
CA TRP A 26 -14.91 32.50 25.54
C TRP A 26 -15.39 33.95 25.54
N GLY A 27 -15.41 34.57 24.36
CA GLY A 27 -16.02 35.88 24.17
C GLY A 27 -17.50 35.83 24.54
N PRO A 28 -18.07 36.92 25.08
CA PRO A 28 -19.49 36.97 25.38
C PRO A 28 -20.29 36.83 24.07
N GLY A 29 -21.25 35.91 24.08
CA GLY A 29 -22.13 35.63 22.95
C GLY A 29 -22.90 36.88 22.47
N PRO A 30 -23.45 36.84 21.25
CA PRO A 30 -24.20 37.96 20.69
C PRO A 30 -25.41 38.29 21.56
N SER A 31 -25.37 39.49 22.12
CA SER A 31 -26.46 40.16 22.83
C SER A 31 -27.69 40.23 21.94
N SER A 32 -28.66 39.34 22.19
CA SER A 32 -30.02 39.48 21.67
C SER A 32 -30.68 40.66 22.38
N ALA A 33 -30.83 41.76 21.65
CA ALA A 33 -31.58 42.93 22.07
C ALA A 33 -33.01 42.56 22.50
N PRO A 34 -33.46 42.92 23.71
CA PRO A 34 -34.87 42.88 24.03
C PRO A 34 -35.54 44.13 23.46
N ALA A 35 -36.56 43.92 22.63
CA ALA A 35 -37.48 44.96 22.22
C ALA A 35 -38.18 45.54 23.46
N ASP A 36 -38.07 46.85 23.60
CA ASP A 36 -38.86 47.68 24.49
C ASP A 36 -40.34 47.30 24.41
N ASN A 37 -40.93 46.89 25.53
CA ASN A 37 -42.36 47.06 25.71
C ASN A 37 -42.65 47.68 27.08
N LYS A 38 -43.14 48.91 27.01
CA LYS A 38 -43.31 49.85 28.11
C LYS A 38 -44.37 49.38 29.08
N SER A 39 -44.05 49.64 30.34
CA SER A 39 -44.94 49.63 31.48
C SER A 39 -46.08 50.65 31.32
N SER A 40 -47.29 50.24 31.70
CA SER A 40 -48.26 51.17 32.28
C SER A 40 -49.13 50.46 33.33
N GLN A 41 -48.98 50.98 34.55
CA GLN A 41 -50.03 51.22 35.55
C GLN A 41 -50.74 50.03 36.21
N SER A 42 -50.29 49.76 37.44
CA SER A 42 -51.07 49.97 38.67
C SER A 42 -52.59 49.77 38.58
N LYS A 43 -53.09 48.76 39.32
CA LYS A 43 -54.11 48.98 40.36
C LYS A 43 -54.17 47.81 41.35
N LYS A 44 -53.93 48.14 42.62
CA LYS A 44 -54.21 47.32 43.81
C LYS A 44 -55.72 47.07 43.92
N GLY A 45 -56.11 45.84 44.26
CA GLY A 45 -57.48 45.55 44.68
C GLY A 45 -57.74 44.08 45.00
N ALA A 46 -57.87 43.80 46.30
CA ALA A 46 -58.67 42.73 46.92
C ALA A 46 -58.27 41.23 46.75
N LYS A 47 -57.93 40.63 47.91
CA LYS A 47 -58.11 39.20 48.28
C LYS A 47 -59.62 38.83 48.28
N PRO A 48 -60.06 37.58 48.56
CA PRO A 48 -59.47 36.24 48.41
C PRO A 48 -60.42 35.22 47.72
N ALA A 49 -59.91 34.18 47.06
CA ALA A 49 -60.63 32.89 46.96
C ALA A 49 -59.68 31.80 46.49
N ARG A 50 -59.45 30.78 47.34
CA ARG A 50 -58.84 29.51 46.95
C ARG A 50 -59.86 28.70 46.13
N PRO A 51 -59.56 28.26 44.90
CA PRO A 51 -60.13 27.03 44.37
C PRO A 51 -59.15 25.88 44.60
N ARG A 52 -59.72 24.82 45.16
CA ARG A 52 -59.10 23.54 45.47
C ARG A 52 -58.52 22.87 44.22
N GLY A 53 -57.31 22.34 44.35
CA GLY A 53 -56.97 20.98 43.92
C GLY A 53 -57.19 20.63 42.44
N GLY A 54 -56.54 21.33 41.52
CA GLY A 54 -56.37 20.86 40.14
C GLY A 54 -55.04 20.14 39.97
N LYS A 55 -55.00 18.82 40.14
CA LYS A 55 -53.82 17.99 39.82
C LYS A 55 -53.61 17.92 38.30
N ARG A 56 -53.08 18.95 37.63
CA ARG A 56 -52.40 18.85 36.32
C ARG A 56 -51.38 20.00 36.20
N PRO A 57 -50.19 19.82 35.58
CA PRO A 57 -49.90 18.84 34.54
C PRO A 57 -48.52 18.17 34.71
N LEU A 58 -48.38 17.14 35.56
CA LEU A 58 -47.17 16.30 35.54
C LEU A 58 -46.86 15.75 34.14
N ARG A 59 -47.90 15.55 33.32
CA ARG A 59 -47.75 15.17 31.90
C ARG A 59 -47.04 16.23 31.05
N ARG A 60 -47.19 17.52 31.33
CA ARG A 60 -46.52 18.57 30.55
C ARG A 60 -45.03 18.60 30.86
N ILE A 61 -44.68 18.50 32.14
CA ILE A 61 -43.29 18.41 32.58
C ILE A 61 -42.63 17.14 32.03
N ALA A 62 -43.35 16.01 32.02
CA ALA A 62 -42.86 14.78 31.41
C ALA A 62 -42.59 14.95 29.90
N ILE A 63 -43.51 15.55 29.15
CA ILE A 63 -43.31 15.83 27.71
C ILE A 63 -42.14 16.78 27.47
N GLU A 64 -41.99 17.82 28.29
CA GLU A 64 -40.88 18.77 28.20
C GLU A 64 -39.54 18.09 28.53
N LEU A 65 -39.50 17.18 29.51
CA LEU A 65 -38.32 16.37 29.81
C LEU A 65 -37.98 15.42 28.67
N ASP A 66 -38.97 14.70 28.12
CA ASP A 66 -38.76 13.80 26.97
C ASP A 66 -38.21 14.56 25.76
N GLN A 67 -38.68 15.79 25.51
CA GLN A 67 -38.19 16.65 24.44
C GLN A 67 -36.74 17.10 24.69
N LEU A 68 -36.41 17.52 25.91
CA LEU A 68 -35.05 17.90 26.27
C LEU A 68 -34.09 16.70 26.20
N GLU A 69 -34.54 15.51 26.57
CA GLU A 69 -33.74 14.29 26.43
C GLU A 69 -33.43 13.97 24.96
N VAL A 70 -34.41 14.13 24.06
CA VAL A 70 -34.20 13.98 22.62
C VAL A 70 -33.25 15.06 22.09
N GLU A 71 -33.39 16.30 22.52
CA GLU A 71 -32.53 17.41 22.10
C GLU A 71 -31.09 17.23 22.60
N VAL A 72 -30.90 16.83 23.86
CA VAL A 72 -29.58 16.53 24.42
C VAL A 72 -28.92 15.38 23.67
N LYS A 73 -29.66 14.30 23.35
CA LYS A 73 -29.14 13.20 22.53
C LYS A 73 -28.72 13.66 21.14
N ALA A 74 -29.56 14.43 20.46
CA ALA A 74 -29.24 14.97 19.14
C ALA A 74 -28.01 15.91 19.18
N LYS A 75 -27.87 16.73 20.24
CA LYS A 75 -26.72 17.61 20.42
C LYS A 75 -25.44 16.85 20.77
N LEU A 76 -25.54 15.76 21.51
CA LEU A 76 -24.40 14.86 21.76
C LEU A 76 -23.93 14.19 20.47
N GLU A 77 -24.86 13.71 19.63
CA GLU A 77 -24.53 13.15 18.31
C GLU A 77 -23.88 14.20 17.38
N GLU A 78 -24.41 15.44 17.37
CA GLU A 78 -23.84 16.55 16.59
C GLU A 78 -22.44 16.92 17.07
N LEU A 79 -22.23 17.00 18.39
CA LEU A 79 -20.92 17.29 18.98
C LEU A 79 -19.92 16.17 18.67
N GLN A 80 -20.33 14.90 18.81
CA GLN A 80 -19.48 13.76 18.48
C GLN A 80 -19.09 13.76 16.99
N LYS A 81 -20.01 14.13 16.11
CA LYS A 81 -19.72 14.30 14.67
C LYS A 81 -18.72 15.43 14.44
N ALA A 82 -18.92 16.59 15.08
CA ALA A 82 -18.00 17.73 14.96
C ALA A 82 -16.59 17.42 15.50
N GLU A 83 -16.49 16.68 16.61
CA GLU A 83 -15.21 16.21 17.15
C GLU A 83 -14.50 15.26 16.19
N SER A 84 -15.23 14.32 15.60
CA SER A 84 -14.67 13.40 14.59
C SER A 84 -14.15 14.14 13.34
N GLU A 85 -14.87 15.17 12.91
CA GLU A 85 -14.48 16.00 11.77
C GLU A 85 -13.27 16.89 12.11
N HIS A 86 -13.25 17.49 13.29
CA HIS A 86 -12.11 18.26 13.78
C HIS A 86 -10.84 17.38 13.85
N GLN A 87 -10.94 16.16 14.40
CA GLN A 87 -9.82 15.23 14.44
C GLN A 87 -9.33 14.84 13.04
N ARG A 88 -10.26 14.59 12.11
CA ARG A 88 -9.94 14.32 10.70
C ARG A 88 -9.19 15.48 10.05
N LEU A 89 -9.64 16.71 10.25
CA LEU A 89 -9.00 17.91 9.72
C LEU A 89 -7.62 18.15 10.35
N ALA A 90 -7.49 17.96 11.67
CA ALA A 90 -6.21 18.05 12.36
C ALA A 90 -5.19 17.04 11.83
N ASN A 91 -5.62 15.79 11.60
CA ASN A 91 -4.78 14.76 11.00
C ASN A 91 -4.35 15.15 9.57
N ARG A 92 -5.26 15.69 8.76
CA ARG A 92 -4.94 16.17 7.41
C ARG A 92 -3.97 17.34 7.43
N LEU A 93 -4.13 18.27 8.36
CA LEU A 93 -3.20 19.38 8.54
C LEU A 93 -1.79 18.87 8.86
N LYS A 94 -1.68 17.93 9.81
CA LYS A 94 -0.40 17.30 10.18
C LYS A 94 0.31 16.64 8.98
N VAL A 95 -0.45 15.94 8.12
CA VAL A 95 0.11 15.35 6.89
C VAL A 95 0.63 16.44 5.95
N LEU A 96 -0.15 17.51 5.73
CA LEU A 96 0.27 18.61 4.86
C LEU A 96 1.51 19.33 5.40
N GLU A 97 1.56 19.61 6.70
CA GLU A 97 2.72 20.23 7.37
C GLU A 97 4.00 19.39 7.24
N THR A 98 3.85 18.06 7.17
CA THR A 98 4.99 17.14 6.99
C THR A 98 5.41 17.04 5.52
N VAL A 99 4.45 16.95 4.60
CA VAL A 99 4.71 16.64 3.18
C VAL A 99 5.09 17.88 2.36
N ILE A 100 4.53 19.06 2.68
CA ILE A 100 4.80 20.29 1.92
C ILE A 100 6.31 20.64 1.91
N PRO A 101 7.03 20.68 3.05
CA PRO A 101 8.45 21.02 3.04
C PRO A 101 9.31 20.03 2.25
N VAL A 102 8.90 18.76 2.20
CA VAL A 102 9.59 17.72 1.44
C VAL A 102 9.45 17.98 -0.05
N ARG A 103 8.22 18.17 -0.53
CA ARG A 103 7.94 18.44 -1.95
C ARG A 103 8.50 19.77 -2.43
N GLU A 104 8.51 20.81 -1.59
CA GLU A 104 9.14 22.08 -1.93
C GLU A 104 10.65 21.91 -2.18
N ARG A 105 11.33 21.04 -1.41
CA ARG A 105 12.75 20.74 -1.63
C ARG A 105 12.98 19.97 -2.93
N GLU A 106 12.15 18.98 -3.22
CA GLU A 106 12.20 18.22 -4.47
C GLU A 106 12.00 19.12 -5.69
N LEU A 107 10.99 20.00 -5.65
CA LEU A 107 10.76 20.99 -6.71
C LEU A 107 11.95 21.94 -6.87
N ASN A 108 12.54 22.40 -5.77
CA ASN A 108 13.73 23.27 -5.83
C ASN A 108 14.92 22.53 -6.46
N PHE A 109 15.10 21.24 -6.15
CA PHE A 109 16.14 20.41 -6.74
C PHE A 109 15.94 20.23 -8.25
N LEU A 110 14.74 19.88 -8.70
CA LEU A 110 14.41 19.76 -10.11
C LEU A 110 14.56 21.09 -10.87
N CYS A 111 14.10 22.20 -10.29
CA CYS A 111 14.31 23.54 -10.84
C CYS A 111 15.79 23.88 -10.98
N GLN A 112 16.61 23.50 -9.99
CA GLN A 112 18.06 23.69 -10.04
C GLN A 112 18.69 22.83 -11.14
N GLN A 113 18.29 21.58 -11.28
CA GLN A 113 18.78 20.67 -12.32
C GLN A 113 18.40 21.16 -13.73
N ALA A 114 17.15 21.57 -13.94
CA ALA A 114 16.69 22.14 -15.20
C ALA A 114 17.47 23.42 -15.56
N SER A 115 17.75 24.28 -14.56
CA SER A 115 18.56 25.49 -14.74
C SER A 115 20.01 25.18 -15.11
N GLN A 116 20.58 24.08 -14.58
CA GLN A 116 21.92 23.62 -14.94
C GLN A 116 21.96 23.03 -16.35
N ALA A 117 20.94 22.27 -16.75
CA ALA A 117 20.82 21.72 -18.10
C ALA A 117 20.77 22.84 -19.16
N LEU A 118 20.06 23.93 -18.88
CA LEU A 118 19.98 25.10 -19.76
C LEU A 118 21.27 25.95 -19.79
N ARG A 119 22.09 25.89 -18.74
CA ARG A 119 23.38 26.61 -18.65
C ARG A 119 24.58 25.79 -19.13
N GLY A 120 24.42 24.50 -19.36
CA GLY A 120 25.45 23.68 -20.00
C GLY A 120 25.77 24.28 -21.38
N PRO A 121 27.05 24.47 -21.75
CA PRO A 121 27.38 24.89 -23.11
C PRO A 121 26.84 23.82 -24.05
N VAL A 122 25.82 24.18 -24.85
CA VAL A 122 25.37 23.34 -25.97
C VAL A 122 26.61 23.03 -26.79
N PRO A 123 27.08 21.78 -26.84
CA PRO A 123 28.16 21.43 -27.76
C PRO A 123 27.57 21.66 -29.14
N LEU A 124 27.96 22.75 -29.80
CA LEU A 124 27.79 22.86 -31.24
C LEU A 124 28.38 21.57 -31.82
N PRO A 125 27.63 20.83 -32.67
CA PRO A 125 28.12 19.61 -33.26
C PRO A 125 29.41 19.94 -34.03
N ALA A 126 30.55 19.59 -33.44
CA ALA A 126 31.82 19.70 -34.11
C ALA A 126 31.79 18.73 -35.27
N LEU A 127 31.96 19.26 -36.48
CA LEU A 127 32.22 18.48 -37.69
C LEU A 127 33.28 17.40 -37.38
N PRO A 128 33.08 16.15 -37.82
CA PRO A 128 33.97 15.06 -37.49
C PRO A 128 35.37 15.32 -38.05
N ALA A 129 36.31 15.64 -37.16
CA ALA A 129 37.73 15.63 -37.47
C ALA A 129 38.24 14.18 -37.48
N PRO A 130 39.17 13.83 -38.39
CA PRO A 130 39.64 12.46 -38.56
C PRO A 130 40.40 11.96 -37.31
N PRO A 131 40.34 10.66 -37.01
CA PRO A 131 40.84 10.10 -35.76
C PRO A 131 42.36 10.21 -35.68
N ARG A 132 42.86 10.94 -34.67
CA ARG A 132 44.23 10.83 -34.21
C ARG A 132 44.26 10.07 -32.89
N ILE A 133 44.93 8.92 -32.96
CA ILE A 133 45.45 8.15 -31.84
C ILE A 133 46.36 9.08 -31.02
N VAL A 134 46.21 9.10 -29.68
CA VAL A 134 47.30 9.21 -28.66
C VAL A 134 46.69 9.28 -27.23
N GLU A 135 47.02 8.24 -26.47
CA GLU A 135 47.40 8.11 -25.04
C GLU A 135 46.78 9.00 -23.93
N LEU A 136 46.22 8.32 -22.90
CA LEU A 136 45.97 8.81 -21.54
C LEU A 136 47.27 9.27 -20.84
N PRO A 137 47.20 10.24 -19.90
CA PRO A 137 47.44 9.91 -18.48
C PRO A 137 46.65 10.85 -17.49
N PRO A 138 47.02 10.99 -16.19
CA PRO A 138 46.35 10.32 -15.06
C PRO A 138 45.64 11.29 -14.08
N SER A 139 44.99 10.67 -13.09
CA SER A 139 44.24 11.16 -11.93
C SER A 139 44.77 12.43 -11.21
N LEU A 140 43.86 13.21 -10.59
CA LEU A 140 43.94 13.94 -9.30
C LEU A 140 42.72 14.92 -9.17
N PRO A 141 42.47 15.63 -8.04
CA PRO A 141 41.89 15.16 -6.77
C PRO A 141 40.65 15.97 -6.29
N GLY A 142 39.91 15.41 -5.32
CA GLY A 142 39.15 16.08 -4.25
C GLY A 142 38.32 17.34 -4.55
N SER A 143 36.99 17.20 -4.57
CA SER A 143 36.03 18.31 -4.40
C SER A 143 35.28 18.14 -3.07
N PRO A 144 35.05 19.21 -2.28
CA PRO A 144 34.49 19.10 -0.95
C PRO A 144 32.98 18.87 -0.99
N CYS A 145 32.53 17.93 -0.16
CA CYS A 145 31.13 17.64 0.10
C CYS A 145 30.44 18.83 0.76
N ASP A 146 29.45 19.41 0.08
CA ASP A 146 28.40 20.19 0.73
C ASP A 146 27.16 19.31 0.89
N SER A 147 26.61 19.38 2.10
CA SER A 147 25.49 18.61 2.65
C SER A 147 24.24 18.66 1.77
N LEU A 148 23.95 17.58 1.04
CA LEU A 148 22.67 17.34 0.39
C LEU A 148 21.89 16.29 1.20
N ASP A 149 20.78 16.71 1.80
CA ASP A 149 19.91 15.88 2.64
C ASP A 149 18.89 15.12 1.77
N VAL A 150 19.01 13.79 1.74
CA VAL A 150 18.34 12.86 0.82
C VAL A 150 17.29 12.02 1.56
N ASP A 151 16.34 12.66 2.24
CA ASP A 151 15.44 11.97 3.19
C ASP A 151 14.07 11.54 2.63
N ALA A 152 13.65 11.98 1.44
CA ALA A 152 12.27 11.77 0.95
C ALA A 152 12.00 10.47 0.17
N LEU A 153 13.03 9.78 -0.32
CA LEU A 153 12.87 9.08 -1.61
C LEU A 153 12.54 7.58 -1.55
N LEU A 154 12.39 6.96 -0.36
CA LEU A 154 12.25 5.49 -0.25
C LEU A 154 11.01 4.96 -1.00
N PHE A 155 10.12 5.87 -1.38
CA PHE A 155 8.80 5.51 -1.87
C PHE A 155 8.17 6.48 -2.89
N THR A 156 8.75 7.66 -3.16
CA THR A 156 8.19 8.62 -4.13
C THR A 156 8.13 7.99 -5.52
N HIS A 157 7.07 8.22 -6.27
CA HIS A 157 6.86 7.72 -7.62
C HIS A 157 6.68 8.92 -8.53
N GLU A 158 7.78 9.52 -9.00
CA GLU A 158 7.67 10.61 -9.96
C GLU A 158 7.07 10.13 -11.29
N ASP A 159 6.14 10.96 -11.79
CA ASP A 159 5.28 10.85 -12.97
C ASP A 159 5.62 9.75 -13.99
N LEU A 160 4.76 8.73 -14.04
CA LEU A 160 4.66 7.80 -15.17
C LEU A 160 3.40 8.11 -15.98
N SER A 161 3.46 9.17 -16.79
CA SER A 161 2.68 9.25 -18.03
C SER A 161 3.59 8.79 -19.17
N GLY A 162 3.61 7.50 -19.48
CA GLY A 162 4.41 6.98 -20.58
C GLY A 162 4.34 5.47 -20.69
N ASP A 163 3.46 5.03 -21.59
CA ASP A 163 3.36 3.74 -22.27
C ASP A 163 3.81 2.46 -21.55
N ILE A 164 2.83 1.54 -21.42
CA ILE A 164 2.86 0.09 -21.72
C ILE A 164 1.76 -0.57 -20.88
N PHE A 165 0.64 -0.90 -21.52
CA PHE A 165 -0.43 -1.70 -20.93
C PHE A 165 -0.18 -3.18 -21.19
N ASP A 166 0.11 -3.95 -20.14
CA ASP A 166 -0.21 -5.38 -20.08
C ASP A 166 -1.18 -5.57 -18.90
N VAL A 167 -2.46 -5.72 -19.23
CA VAL A 167 -3.54 -6.02 -18.28
C VAL A 167 -3.58 -7.54 -18.10
N PRO A 168 -3.26 -8.11 -16.92
CA PRO A 168 -3.42 -9.54 -16.70
C PRO A 168 -4.91 -9.93 -16.66
N PRO A 169 -5.28 -11.16 -17.06
CA PRO A 169 -6.65 -11.64 -16.94
C PRO A 169 -7.03 -11.79 -15.47
N ILE A 170 -8.12 -11.13 -15.07
CA ILE A 170 -8.81 -11.36 -13.80
C ILE A 170 -9.55 -12.69 -13.94
N VAL A 171 -9.17 -13.68 -13.13
CA VAL A 171 -9.93 -14.94 -12.99
C VAL A 171 -10.90 -14.77 -11.82
N ASP A 172 -12.18 -14.99 -12.11
CA ASP A 172 -13.33 -14.75 -11.25
C ASP A 172 -13.59 -15.83 -10.17
N SER A 173 -14.14 -15.33 -9.05
CA SER A 173 -15.15 -15.90 -8.13
C SER A 173 -14.81 -17.00 -7.10
N PRO A 174 -15.17 -16.80 -5.81
CA PRO A 174 -15.50 -17.88 -4.88
C PRO A 174 -17.01 -18.22 -4.92
N ALA A 175 -17.30 -19.51 -4.79
CA ALA A 175 -18.64 -20.10 -4.78
C ALA A 175 -19.47 -19.65 -3.57
N THR A 176 -20.73 -19.29 -3.82
CA THR A 176 -21.76 -19.11 -2.81
C THR A 176 -22.26 -20.47 -2.31
N GLU A 177 -22.05 -20.73 -1.03
CA GLU A 177 -22.69 -21.79 -0.26
C GLU A 177 -24.17 -21.44 -0.04
N SER A 178 -25.09 -22.34 -0.40
CA SER A 178 -26.51 -22.19 -0.13
C SER A 178 -27.06 -23.46 0.52
N THR A 179 -27.37 -23.27 1.79
CA THR A 179 -28.31 -23.92 2.71
C THR A 179 -29.34 -24.88 2.11
N GLU A 180 -29.46 -26.05 2.78
CA GLU A 180 -30.51 -27.07 2.71
C GLU A 180 -31.96 -26.52 2.80
N PRO A 181 -32.94 -27.35 2.39
CA PRO A 181 -33.87 -27.81 3.42
C PRO A 181 -34.21 -29.31 3.37
N GLN A 182 -34.51 -29.81 4.57
CA GLN A 182 -35.03 -31.13 4.95
C GLN A 182 -36.26 -31.60 4.15
N ALA A 183 -36.40 -32.92 3.97
CA ALA A 183 -37.52 -33.71 4.53
C ALA A 183 -37.52 -35.21 4.14
N VAL A 184 -37.59 -36.06 5.17
CA VAL A 184 -38.41 -37.29 5.31
C VAL A 184 -37.98 -38.59 4.58
N GLY A 185 -37.63 -39.60 5.39
CA GLY A 185 -38.30 -40.91 5.32
C GLY A 185 -37.47 -42.19 5.18
N GLY A 186 -37.13 -42.83 6.31
CA GLY A 186 -37.28 -44.30 6.49
C GLY A 186 -36.24 -45.26 5.88
N PRO A 187 -36.24 -46.56 6.28
CA PRO A 187 -35.05 -47.16 6.88
C PRO A 187 -34.54 -48.49 6.24
N ALA A 188 -33.43 -48.98 6.83
CA ALA A 188 -32.97 -50.37 6.95
C ALA A 188 -31.85 -50.87 6.01
N GLY A 189 -30.82 -51.46 6.63
CA GLY A 189 -29.93 -52.45 5.99
C GLY A 189 -28.43 -52.25 6.23
N SER A 190 -27.89 -52.84 7.30
CA SER A 190 -26.50 -53.35 7.34
C SER A 190 -26.50 -54.82 6.84
N PRO A 191 -25.38 -55.58 6.70
CA PRO A 191 -23.97 -55.27 7.03
C PRO A 191 -22.87 -55.83 6.06
N SER A 192 -21.60 -55.54 6.40
CA SER A 192 -20.34 -56.31 6.18
C SER A 192 -19.81 -56.48 4.73
N THR A 193 -18.51 -56.32 4.43
CA THR A 193 -17.44 -57.33 4.70
C THR A 193 -16.02 -56.80 4.33
N SER A 194 -15.03 -57.08 5.21
CA SER A 194 -13.54 -57.27 5.12
C SER A 194 -12.70 -56.70 3.93
N VAL A 195 -11.62 -55.89 4.10
CA VAL A 195 -10.22 -56.16 4.60
C VAL A 195 -9.35 -56.99 3.61
N PRO A 196 -8.01 -56.80 3.39
CA PRO A 196 -7.13 -55.62 3.14
C PRO A 196 -6.00 -55.96 2.07
N PRO A 197 -4.80 -55.31 1.99
CA PRO A 197 -3.85 -55.34 0.86
C PRO A 197 -2.56 -56.19 1.07
N PRO A 198 -1.56 -56.13 0.15
CA PRO A 198 -0.18 -55.75 0.52
C PRO A 198 0.50 -54.85 -0.55
N LEU A 199 1.45 -53.93 -0.31
CA LEU A 199 2.72 -53.84 0.43
C LEU A 199 3.95 -54.59 -0.16
N VAL A 200 4.87 -53.77 -0.72
CA VAL A 200 6.35 -53.73 -0.53
C VAL A 200 7.30 -54.68 -1.28
N GLY A 201 8.38 -54.07 -1.80
CA GLY A 201 9.70 -54.66 -2.07
C GLY A 201 10.34 -54.10 -3.36
N GLN A 202 10.99 -52.94 -3.37
CA GLN A 202 12.43 -52.71 -3.10
C GLN A 202 13.39 -53.78 -3.68
N GLN A 203 14.18 -53.41 -4.70
CA GLN A 203 15.67 -53.38 -4.69
C GLN A 203 16.26 -53.17 -6.11
N GLN A 204 17.26 -52.28 -6.18
CA GLN A 204 18.19 -52.03 -7.31
C GLN A 204 19.30 -53.13 -7.36
N PRO A 205 20.48 -52.92 -7.99
CA PRO A 205 20.77 -53.02 -9.42
C PRO A 205 21.98 -53.97 -9.69
N THR A 206 22.13 -54.55 -10.88
CA THR A 206 23.46 -54.99 -11.35
C THR A 206 23.59 -54.90 -12.87
N SER A 207 24.72 -54.32 -13.26
CA SER A 207 25.37 -54.30 -14.57
C SER A 207 25.50 -55.67 -15.25
N SER A 208 25.56 -55.69 -16.60
CA SER A 208 26.69 -56.23 -17.40
C SER A 208 26.37 -56.28 -18.90
N ILE A 209 27.14 -55.50 -19.68
CA ILE A 209 27.91 -55.85 -20.90
C ILE A 209 27.45 -57.10 -21.70
N SER A 210 27.16 -56.91 -23.00
CA SER A 210 27.55 -57.86 -24.06
C SER A 210 27.66 -57.19 -25.43
N SER A 211 28.79 -57.45 -26.09
CA SER A 211 29.14 -57.12 -27.47
C SER A 211 28.64 -58.18 -28.47
N GLY A 212 28.67 -57.83 -29.77
CA GLY A 212 28.60 -58.75 -30.93
C GLY A 212 27.68 -58.21 -32.03
N SER A 213 28.19 -57.50 -33.05
CA SER A 213 28.90 -57.96 -34.27
C SER A 213 27.95 -58.40 -35.40
N ASP A 214 28.04 -57.61 -36.48
CA ASP A 214 27.94 -57.92 -37.92
C ASP A 214 26.68 -58.53 -38.54
N ALA A 215 26.08 -57.77 -39.48
CA ALA A 215 26.03 -58.15 -40.89
C ALA A 215 25.43 -57.03 -41.77
N SER A 216 26.29 -56.46 -42.62
CA SER A 216 26.09 -56.10 -44.03
C SER A 216 24.66 -55.93 -44.59
N GLY A 217 24.42 -54.74 -45.14
CA GLY A 217 23.32 -54.48 -46.06
C GLY A 217 23.48 -53.11 -46.73
N GLU A 218 24.34 -53.04 -47.74
CA GLU A 218 24.47 -51.90 -48.64
C GLU A 218 23.09 -51.53 -49.22
N LYS A 219 22.65 -50.31 -48.94
CA LYS A 219 21.63 -49.64 -49.74
C LYS A 219 22.14 -48.25 -50.09
N ILE A 220 22.59 -48.13 -51.33
CA ILE A 220 22.95 -46.89 -52.01
C ILE A 220 21.65 -46.09 -52.16
N GLU A 221 21.47 -45.08 -51.31
CA GLU A 221 20.50 -44.01 -51.53
C GLU A 221 21.23 -42.77 -52.08
N PRO A 222 20.71 -42.15 -53.15
CA PRO A 222 21.35 -41.02 -53.78
C PRO A 222 21.28 -39.79 -52.88
N LEU A 223 22.47 -39.34 -52.50
CA LEU A 223 22.81 -38.03 -51.96
C LEU A 223 22.23 -36.91 -52.84
N LEU A 224 21.00 -36.50 -52.53
CA LEU A 224 20.50 -35.16 -52.81
C LEU A 224 20.47 -34.44 -51.47
N GLU A 225 21.63 -33.93 -51.06
CA GLU A 225 21.68 -32.86 -50.08
C GLU A 225 20.85 -31.71 -50.65
N PRO A 226 19.70 -31.33 -50.06
CA PRO A 226 19.23 -29.99 -50.29
C PRO A 226 20.33 -29.10 -49.72
N MET A 227 20.93 -28.27 -50.58
CA MET A 227 21.60 -27.07 -50.10
C MET A 227 20.53 -26.26 -49.37
N SER A 228 20.38 -26.58 -48.08
CA SER A 228 19.71 -25.75 -47.11
C SER A 228 20.60 -24.52 -47.06
N SER A 229 20.29 -23.57 -47.94
CA SER A 229 20.67 -22.18 -47.81
C SER A 229 20.38 -21.83 -46.37
N GLY A 230 21.42 -21.90 -45.54
CA GLY A 230 21.44 -21.42 -44.18
C GLY A 230 21.33 -19.91 -44.26
N SER A 231 20.17 -19.45 -44.73
CA SER A 231 19.61 -18.16 -44.39
C SER A 231 19.35 -18.28 -42.91
N SER A 232 20.41 -18.11 -42.13
CA SER A 232 20.34 -17.66 -40.75
C SER A 232 19.62 -16.32 -40.84
N VAL A 233 18.29 -16.38 -40.92
CA VAL A 233 17.41 -15.25 -40.72
C VAL A 233 17.75 -14.84 -39.30
N PHE A 234 18.63 -13.84 -39.19
CA PHE A 234 18.77 -13.07 -37.96
C PHE A 234 17.38 -12.48 -37.75
N SER A 235 16.54 -13.19 -37.00
CA SER A 235 15.31 -12.66 -36.47
C SER A 235 15.73 -11.49 -35.60
N THR A 236 15.63 -10.28 -36.15
CA THR A 236 15.85 -9.06 -35.39
C THR A 236 14.82 -9.09 -34.25
N PRO A 237 15.26 -9.00 -32.99
CA PRO A 237 14.36 -9.07 -31.85
C PRO A 237 13.30 -7.99 -32.00
N THR A 238 12.06 -8.37 -31.71
CA THR A 238 10.94 -7.44 -31.77
C THR A 238 11.14 -6.34 -30.71
N PRO A 239 10.60 -5.13 -30.92
CA PRO A 239 10.70 -4.06 -29.93
C PRO A 239 10.22 -4.47 -28.52
N ARG A 240 9.25 -5.39 -28.44
CA ARG A 240 8.75 -5.95 -27.18
C ARG A 240 9.80 -6.82 -26.48
N GLU A 241 10.45 -7.73 -27.20
CA GLU A 241 11.51 -8.57 -26.64
C GLU A 241 12.67 -7.73 -26.10
N VAL A 242 13.05 -6.66 -26.80
CA VAL A 242 14.09 -5.74 -26.33
C VAL A 242 13.67 -5.03 -25.04
N ALA A 243 12.42 -4.60 -24.93
CA ALA A 243 11.89 -3.96 -23.73
C ALA A 243 11.83 -4.93 -22.54
N ASP A 244 11.42 -6.18 -22.79
CA ASP A 244 11.36 -7.24 -21.77
C ASP A 244 12.76 -7.60 -21.26
N GLU A 245 13.75 -7.71 -22.15
CA GLU A 245 15.15 -7.93 -21.78
C GLU A 245 15.74 -6.76 -20.97
N GLN A 246 15.43 -5.52 -21.35
CA GLN A 246 15.84 -4.32 -20.61
C GLN A 246 15.24 -4.30 -19.21
N LEU A 247 13.94 -4.57 -19.09
CA LEU A 247 13.25 -4.67 -17.81
C LEU A 247 13.82 -5.80 -16.95
N ALA A 248 14.09 -6.98 -17.53
CA ALA A 248 14.70 -8.10 -16.82
C ALA A 248 16.09 -7.75 -16.29
N ARG A 249 16.91 -7.05 -17.09
CA ARG A 249 18.23 -6.55 -16.66
C ARG A 249 18.10 -5.52 -15.54
N ALA A 250 17.16 -4.60 -15.65
CA ALA A 250 16.89 -3.59 -14.62
C ALA A 250 16.42 -4.22 -13.30
N LEU A 251 15.52 -5.22 -13.36
CA LEU A 251 15.06 -5.99 -12.21
C LEU A 251 16.20 -6.77 -11.55
N ALA A 252 17.08 -7.39 -12.34
CA ALA A 252 18.26 -8.07 -11.81
C ALA A 252 19.20 -7.09 -11.07
N GLY A 253 19.50 -5.94 -11.69
CA GLY A 253 20.31 -4.89 -11.06
C GLY A 253 19.67 -4.32 -9.79
N PHE A 254 18.35 -4.13 -9.80
CA PHE A 254 17.59 -3.72 -8.63
C PHE A 254 17.68 -4.75 -7.50
N ARG A 255 17.45 -6.03 -7.81
CA ARG A 255 17.51 -7.12 -6.83
C ARG A 255 18.88 -7.21 -6.17
N ASP A 256 19.95 -7.08 -6.95
CA ASP A 256 21.32 -7.14 -6.41
C ASP A 256 21.60 -5.94 -5.51
N LEU A 257 21.19 -4.73 -5.92
CA LEU A 257 21.32 -3.52 -5.11
C LEU A 257 20.52 -3.63 -3.80
N TRP A 258 19.26 -4.07 -3.90
CA TRP A 258 18.34 -4.18 -2.78
C TRP A 258 18.76 -5.25 -1.78
N SER A 259 19.07 -6.47 -2.25
CA SER A 259 19.48 -7.58 -1.39
C SER A 259 20.78 -7.30 -0.62
N ASN A 260 21.75 -6.63 -1.25
CA ASN A 260 22.98 -6.19 -0.59
C ASN A 260 22.67 -5.20 0.54
N TRP A 261 21.81 -4.20 0.27
CA TRP A 261 21.39 -3.25 1.29
C TRP A 261 20.63 -3.93 2.44
N LEU A 262 19.70 -4.85 2.12
CA LEU A 262 18.93 -5.60 3.13
C LEU A 262 19.82 -6.43 4.05
N ARG A 263 20.85 -7.08 3.50
CA ARG A 263 21.80 -7.87 4.29
C ARG A 263 22.50 -7.00 5.34
N ASP A 264 23.05 -5.87 4.91
CA ASP A 264 23.76 -4.96 5.79
C ASP A 264 22.80 -4.29 6.80
N ALA A 265 21.61 -3.89 6.36
CA ALA A 265 20.58 -3.34 7.22
C ALA A 265 20.12 -4.35 8.29
N GLY A 266 19.96 -5.63 7.93
CA GLY A 266 19.62 -6.70 8.86
C GLY A 266 20.66 -6.88 9.97
N LEU A 267 21.96 -6.80 9.65
CA LEU A 267 23.04 -6.86 10.64
C LEU A 267 23.01 -5.65 11.60
N LEU A 268 22.70 -4.47 11.08
CA LEU A 268 22.57 -3.25 11.88
C LEU A 268 21.32 -3.30 12.77
N LEU A 269 20.20 -3.82 12.28
CA LEU A 269 18.99 -4.02 13.08
C LEU A 269 19.23 -5.01 14.22
N HIS A 270 19.89 -6.13 13.96
CA HIS A 270 20.27 -7.07 15.02
C HIS A 270 21.16 -6.41 16.09
N SER A 271 22.11 -5.57 15.66
CA SER A 271 22.98 -4.82 16.57
C SER A 271 22.20 -3.78 17.39
N HIS A 272 21.23 -3.11 16.77
CA HIS A 272 20.35 -2.15 17.42
C HIS A 272 19.46 -2.85 18.46
N ASP A 273 18.84 -3.97 18.11
CA ASP A 273 17.94 -4.70 19.01
C ASP A 273 18.69 -5.26 20.23
N ALA A 274 19.97 -5.63 20.06
CA ALA A 274 20.84 -6.04 21.17
C ALA A 274 21.24 -4.86 22.09
N ARG A 275 21.30 -3.63 21.57
CA ARG A 275 21.69 -2.41 22.32
C ARG A 275 20.89 -1.19 21.86
N PRO A 276 19.62 -1.04 22.27
CA PRO A 276 18.75 0.05 21.78
C PRO A 276 19.21 1.46 22.18
N GLN A 277 20.07 1.57 23.19
CA GLN A 277 20.61 2.85 23.66
C GLN A 277 21.84 3.32 22.86
N ASP A 278 22.39 2.47 21.99
CA ASP A 278 23.53 2.81 21.13
C ASP A 278 22.99 3.48 19.84
N PRO A 279 23.30 4.77 19.60
CA PRO A 279 22.85 5.46 18.38
C PRO A 279 23.65 5.02 17.13
N GLY A 280 24.74 4.27 17.30
CA GLY A 280 25.64 3.88 16.20
C GLY A 280 24.96 3.14 15.05
N PRO A 281 24.18 2.07 15.30
CA PRO A 281 23.44 1.36 14.26
C PRO A 281 22.43 2.24 13.53
N GLU A 282 21.69 3.08 14.25
CA GLU A 282 20.69 3.99 13.67
C GLU A 282 21.34 5.01 12.72
N LEU A 283 22.42 5.67 13.15
CA LEU A 283 23.16 6.61 12.32
C LEU A 283 23.76 5.95 11.07
N LYS A 284 24.19 4.69 11.17
CA LYS A 284 24.68 3.92 10.02
C LYS A 284 23.55 3.57 9.04
N LEU A 285 22.38 3.17 9.53
CA LEU A 285 21.20 2.93 8.71
C LEU A 285 20.80 4.19 7.95
N LEU A 286 20.80 5.35 8.61
CA LEU A 286 20.52 6.64 7.97
C LEU A 286 21.52 6.94 6.84
N ARG A 287 22.82 6.79 7.08
CA ARG A 287 23.84 6.98 6.04
C ARG A 287 23.68 6.01 4.87
N MET A 288 23.40 4.74 5.15
CA MET A 288 23.17 3.74 4.11
C MET A 288 21.94 4.08 3.27
N ARG A 289 20.86 4.55 3.90
CA ARG A 289 19.67 5.04 3.20
C ARG A 289 20.04 6.21 2.27
N GLN A 290 20.76 7.21 2.77
CA GLN A 290 21.21 8.36 1.97
C GLN A 290 22.08 7.95 0.76
N GLN A 291 22.83 6.86 0.85
CA GLN A 291 23.62 6.31 -0.26
C GLN A 291 22.80 5.46 -1.23
N LEU A 292 21.79 4.74 -0.73
CA LEU A 292 20.91 3.91 -1.55
C LEU A 292 19.98 4.78 -2.41
N MET A 293 19.46 5.87 -1.83
CA MET A 293 18.36 6.58 -2.47
C MET A 293 18.69 7.17 -3.84
N PRO A 294 19.85 7.83 -4.06
CA PRO A 294 20.21 8.33 -5.39
C PRO A 294 20.33 7.21 -6.43
N LYS A 295 20.76 6.00 -6.02
CA LYS A 295 20.89 4.85 -6.90
C LYS A 295 19.53 4.30 -7.31
N MET A 296 18.60 4.17 -6.36
CA MET A 296 17.22 3.78 -6.65
C MET A 296 16.54 4.79 -7.57
N HIS A 297 16.78 6.09 -7.34
CA HIS A 297 16.23 7.15 -8.17
C HIS A 297 16.78 7.10 -9.59
N ALA A 298 18.10 6.98 -9.76
CA ALA A 298 18.72 6.84 -11.08
C ALA A 298 18.17 5.63 -11.84
N LEU A 299 18.03 4.49 -11.16
CA LEU A 299 17.48 3.28 -11.77
C LEU A 299 16.01 3.45 -12.17
N ARG A 300 15.21 4.16 -11.37
CA ARG A 300 13.82 4.48 -11.69
C ARG A 300 13.71 5.43 -12.88
N GLN A 301 14.59 6.44 -12.96
CA GLN A 301 14.62 7.37 -14.09
C GLN A 301 14.99 6.67 -15.40
N GLU A 302 15.91 5.70 -15.33
CA GLU A 302 16.33 4.90 -16.49
C GLU A 302 15.25 3.87 -16.88
N TYR A 303 14.56 3.28 -15.90
CA TYR A 303 13.52 2.26 -16.09
C TYR A 303 12.23 2.65 -15.38
N PRO A 304 11.39 3.49 -16.00
CA PRO A 304 10.20 4.04 -15.36
C PRO A 304 9.22 2.94 -14.90
N CYS A 305 9.07 1.87 -15.68
CA CYS A 305 8.22 0.72 -15.37
C CYS A 305 8.73 -0.18 -14.22
N LEU A 306 10.00 -0.02 -13.80
CA LEU A 306 10.62 -0.85 -12.78
C LEU A 306 9.88 -0.75 -11.44
N SER A 307 9.43 0.45 -11.06
CA SER A 307 8.73 0.67 -9.79
C SER A 307 7.51 -0.23 -9.68
N LYS A 308 6.70 -0.31 -10.73
CA LYS A 308 5.52 -1.18 -10.78
C LYS A 308 5.92 -2.66 -10.81
N ALA A 309 6.93 -3.01 -11.60
CA ALA A 309 7.39 -4.38 -11.71
C ALA A 309 7.81 -4.92 -10.34
N VAL A 310 8.64 -4.21 -9.58
CA VAL A 310 9.18 -4.65 -8.27
C VAL A 310 8.09 -5.08 -7.26
N PHE A 311 6.90 -4.46 -7.26
CA PHE A 311 5.79 -4.89 -6.39
C PHE A 311 5.10 -6.18 -6.83
N MET A 312 5.30 -6.62 -8.07
CA MET A 312 4.67 -7.81 -8.64
C MET A 312 5.57 -9.04 -8.64
N TYR A 313 6.85 -8.89 -8.27
CA TYR A 313 7.82 -9.98 -8.28
C TYR A 313 8.27 -10.35 -6.88
N ASN A 314 8.47 -11.64 -6.68
CA ASN A 314 9.26 -12.17 -5.59
C ASN A 314 10.74 -11.90 -5.92
N LEU A 315 11.41 -11.08 -5.10
CA LEU A 315 12.78 -10.63 -5.36
C LEU A 315 13.82 -11.71 -5.06
N GLU A 316 13.44 -12.87 -4.54
CA GLU A 316 14.34 -14.01 -4.39
C GLU A 316 14.27 -14.91 -5.62
N THR A 317 13.06 -15.33 -6.00
CA THR A 317 12.84 -16.25 -7.12
C THR A 317 12.91 -15.56 -8.49
N GLY A 318 12.59 -14.27 -8.54
CA GLY A 318 12.40 -13.51 -9.79
C GLY A 318 11.06 -13.83 -10.48
N GLU A 319 10.18 -14.60 -9.85
CA GLU A 319 8.88 -14.96 -10.38
C GLU A 319 7.82 -13.92 -10.03
N ARG A 320 6.80 -13.78 -10.89
CA ARG A 320 5.69 -12.87 -10.67
C ARG A 320 4.72 -13.47 -9.66
N GLU A 321 4.89 -13.13 -8.39
CA GLU A 321 4.14 -13.67 -7.26
C GLU A 321 3.80 -12.55 -6.27
N GLY A 322 2.53 -12.48 -5.88
CA GLY A 322 2.07 -11.55 -4.83
C GLY A 322 2.33 -12.10 -3.43
N ALA A 323 2.67 -11.22 -2.49
CA ALA A 323 2.87 -11.61 -1.09
C ALA A 323 1.57 -12.16 -0.47
N PRO A 324 1.61 -13.27 0.29
CA PRO A 324 0.43 -13.76 0.99
C PRO A 324 -0.01 -12.77 2.08
N VAL A 325 -1.31 -12.66 2.33
CA VAL A 325 -1.87 -11.68 3.31
C VAL A 325 -1.25 -11.84 4.70
N SER A 326 -0.97 -13.08 5.12
CA SER A 326 -0.33 -13.37 6.40
C SER A 326 1.09 -12.80 6.53
N HIS A 327 1.79 -12.57 5.42
CA HIS A 327 3.14 -11.99 5.39
C HIS A 327 3.15 -10.60 6.00
N TRP A 328 2.29 -9.71 5.49
CA TRP A 328 2.19 -8.33 5.97
C TRP A 328 1.77 -8.26 7.43
N ALA A 329 1.00 -9.22 7.92
CA ALA A 329 0.62 -9.29 9.33
C ALA A 329 1.82 -9.58 10.24
N ALA A 330 2.77 -10.41 9.80
CA ALA A 330 4.01 -10.65 10.52
C ALA A 330 4.89 -9.40 10.54
N VAL A 331 5.03 -8.74 9.38
CA VAL A 331 5.79 -7.47 9.26
C VAL A 331 5.17 -6.39 10.15
N ALA A 332 3.86 -6.16 10.06
CA ALA A 332 3.15 -5.15 10.85
C ALA A 332 3.34 -5.35 12.37
N ARG A 333 3.26 -6.59 12.87
CA ARG A 333 3.48 -6.90 14.30
C ARG A 333 4.91 -6.60 14.76
N SER A 334 5.90 -6.79 13.90
CA SER A 334 7.31 -6.58 14.22
C SER A 334 7.75 -5.10 14.27
N MET A 335 6.93 -4.19 13.73
CA MET A 335 7.24 -2.76 13.66
C MET A 335 7.24 -2.08 15.03
N ALA A 336 6.61 -2.71 16.05
CA ALA A 336 6.52 -2.21 17.42
C ALA A 336 6.07 -0.73 17.47
N LEU A 337 4.99 -0.41 16.75
CA LEU A 337 4.47 0.95 16.66
C LEU A 337 3.96 1.43 18.01
N SER A 338 4.24 2.70 18.34
CA SER A 338 3.56 3.36 19.44
C SER A 338 2.07 3.58 19.10
N PRO A 339 1.20 3.77 20.11
CA PRO A 339 -0.21 4.09 19.86
C PRO A 339 -0.40 5.33 18.97
N ASP A 340 0.45 6.35 19.15
CA ASP A 340 0.42 7.58 18.35
C ASP A 340 0.85 7.34 16.90
N GLN A 341 1.87 6.50 16.69
CA GLN A 341 2.30 6.10 15.36
C GLN A 341 1.21 5.28 14.65
N LEU A 342 0.57 4.36 15.36
CA LEU A 342 -0.55 3.57 14.82
C LEU A 342 -1.70 4.49 14.42
N ALA A 343 -2.11 5.42 15.28
CA ALA A 343 -3.15 6.40 14.95
C ALA A 343 -2.78 7.25 13.72
N ALA A 344 -1.53 7.67 13.60
CA ALA A 344 -1.03 8.40 12.43
C ALA A 344 -1.06 7.53 11.15
N CYS A 345 -0.73 6.24 11.24
CA CYS A 345 -0.82 5.29 10.12
C CYS A 345 -2.27 5.14 9.63
N LEU A 346 -3.22 4.95 10.54
CA LEU A 346 -4.65 4.81 10.21
C LEU A 346 -5.21 6.10 9.59
N ALA A 347 -4.78 7.25 10.11
CA ALA A 347 -5.11 8.54 9.52
C ALA A 347 -4.56 8.69 8.10
N ALA A 348 -3.32 8.25 7.85
CA ALA A 348 -2.73 8.27 6.51
C ALA A 348 -3.50 7.36 5.54
N LEU A 349 -3.89 6.16 5.98
CA LEU A 349 -4.72 5.24 5.17
C LEU A 349 -6.07 5.87 4.82
N THR A 350 -6.69 6.55 5.77
CA THR A 350 -7.96 7.28 5.56
C THR A 350 -7.78 8.35 4.49
N ILE A 351 -6.72 9.15 4.58
CA ILE A 351 -6.40 10.20 3.59
C ILE A 351 -6.15 9.60 2.20
N TYR A 352 -5.44 8.46 2.11
CA TYR A 352 -5.27 7.75 0.84
C TYR A 352 -6.62 7.34 0.26
N ARG A 353 -7.48 6.68 1.05
CA ARG A 353 -8.81 6.24 0.59
C ARG A 353 -9.65 7.40 0.11
N GLU A 354 -9.66 8.52 0.82
CA GLU A 354 -10.39 9.73 0.41
C GLU A 354 -9.91 10.30 -0.93
N ARG A 355 -8.60 10.29 -1.18
CA ARG A 355 -8.02 10.82 -2.42
C ARG A 355 -8.09 9.83 -3.58
N ALA A 356 -7.92 8.55 -3.31
CA ALA A 356 -7.91 7.49 -4.30
C ALA A 356 -9.32 7.00 -4.67
N ALA A 357 -10.32 7.13 -3.80
CA ALA A 357 -11.67 6.61 -4.04
C ALA A 357 -12.30 7.07 -5.37
N PRO A 358 -12.25 8.36 -5.76
CA PRO A 358 -12.80 8.78 -7.05
C PRO A 358 -12.09 8.11 -8.24
N ALA A 359 -10.76 8.05 -8.20
CA ALA A 359 -9.94 7.45 -9.25
C ALA A 359 -10.17 5.93 -9.34
N LEU A 360 -10.23 5.23 -8.21
CA LEU A 360 -10.47 3.79 -8.15
C LEU A 360 -11.87 3.41 -8.63
N ALA A 361 -12.90 4.16 -8.22
CA ALA A 361 -14.28 3.92 -8.64
C ALA A 361 -14.44 4.10 -10.16
N GLU A 362 -13.75 5.07 -10.74
CA GLU A 362 -13.80 5.31 -12.18
C GLU A 362 -12.92 4.33 -12.97
N ARG A 363 -11.81 3.84 -12.39
CA ARG A 363 -10.86 2.94 -13.03
C ARG A 363 -11.50 1.66 -13.54
N GLU A 364 -12.38 1.03 -12.76
CA GLU A 364 -13.05 -0.22 -13.17
C GLU A 364 -13.93 0.01 -14.40
N ARG A 365 -14.72 1.09 -14.41
CA ARG A 365 -15.53 1.47 -15.56
C ARG A 365 -14.66 1.73 -16.80
N LEU A 366 -13.62 2.56 -16.65
CA LEU A 366 -12.72 2.92 -17.76
C LEU A 366 -11.93 1.73 -18.29
N ALA A 367 -11.48 0.82 -17.42
CA ALA A 367 -10.78 -0.38 -17.84
C ALA A 367 -11.69 -1.24 -18.73
N ASN A 368 -12.96 -1.41 -18.34
CA ASN A 368 -13.94 -2.13 -19.16
C ASN A 368 -14.22 -1.42 -20.49
N GLU A 369 -14.31 -0.08 -20.50
CA GLU A 369 -14.48 0.73 -21.71
C GLU A 369 -13.27 0.64 -22.66
N VAL A 370 -12.04 0.71 -22.14
CA VAL A 370 -10.80 0.56 -22.91
C VAL A 370 -10.69 -0.84 -23.49
N VAL A 371 -10.98 -1.88 -22.71
CA VAL A 371 -10.98 -3.27 -23.21
C VAL A 371 -12.05 -3.47 -24.30
N ALA A 372 -13.23 -2.89 -24.13
CA ALA A 372 -14.27 -2.92 -25.16
C ALA A 372 -13.86 -2.15 -26.43
N GLY A 373 -13.24 -0.98 -26.27
CA GLY A 373 -12.70 -0.17 -27.36
C GLY A 373 -11.59 -0.90 -28.13
N LEU A 374 -10.65 -1.55 -27.42
CA LEU A 374 -9.63 -2.39 -28.02
C LEU A 374 -10.24 -3.54 -28.84
N ARG A 375 -11.25 -4.23 -28.31
CA ARG A 375 -11.94 -5.29 -29.08
C ARG A 375 -12.62 -4.75 -30.34
N ALA A 376 -13.19 -3.54 -30.27
CA ALA A 376 -13.83 -2.90 -31.43
C ALA A 376 -12.80 -2.47 -32.49
N VAL A 377 -11.64 -1.95 -32.08
CA VAL A 377 -10.56 -1.53 -32.99
C VAL A 377 -9.80 -2.72 -33.58
N CYS A 378 -9.59 -3.78 -32.79
CA CYS A 378 -8.84 -4.97 -33.21
C CYS A 378 -9.72 -6.05 -33.89
N GLY A 379 -11.00 -5.77 -34.17
CA GLY A 379 -11.84 -6.65 -34.96
C GLY A 379 -12.35 -7.91 -34.25
N GLY A 380 -12.54 -7.88 -32.93
CA GLY A 380 -13.51 -8.71 -32.18
C GLY A 380 -13.47 -10.25 -32.31
N GLY A 381 -12.49 -10.86 -32.96
CA GLY A 381 -12.37 -12.31 -33.06
C GLY A 381 -11.76 -12.91 -31.80
N SER A 382 -12.45 -13.87 -31.16
CA SER A 382 -11.79 -14.85 -30.30
C SER A 382 -10.59 -15.44 -31.05
N ALA A 383 -9.47 -15.73 -30.35
CA ALA A 383 -8.31 -16.39 -30.95
C ALA A 383 -8.67 -17.66 -31.73
N ALA A 384 -9.78 -18.33 -31.36
CA ALA A 384 -10.32 -19.49 -32.06
C ALA A 384 -11.07 -19.15 -33.38
N ALA A 385 -11.64 -17.96 -33.52
CA ALA A 385 -12.32 -17.50 -34.74
C ALA A 385 -11.35 -16.88 -35.76
N ALA A 386 -10.24 -16.31 -35.29
CA ALA A 386 -9.18 -15.74 -36.14
C ALA A 386 -8.46 -16.79 -37.00
N ALA A 387 -8.46 -18.07 -36.60
CA ALA A 387 -7.85 -19.16 -37.36
C ALA A 387 -8.71 -19.67 -38.53
N ALA A 388 -10.00 -19.30 -38.59
CA ALA A 388 -10.96 -19.84 -39.56
C ALA A 388 -11.56 -18.79 -40.52
N ALA A 389 -11.34 -17.50 -40.28
CA ALA A 389 -11.86 -16.42 -41.10
C ALA A 389 -10.77 -15.81 -41.99
N GLU A 390 -11.04 -15.74 -43.30
CA GLU A 390 -10.30 -14.87 -44.23
C GLU A 390 -10.27 -13.43 -43.67
N PRO A 391 -9.13 -12.71 -43.78
CA PRO A 391 -8.94 -11.40 -43.18
C PRO A 391 -9.75 -10.35 -43.96
N ALA A 392 -11.05 -10.29 -43.72
CA ALA A 392 -11.82 -9.10 -44.01
C ALA A 392 -11.30 -8.01 -43.06
N ALA A 393 -10.52 -7.08 -43.60
CA ALA A 393 -10.05 -5.90 -42.88
C ALA A 393 -11.26 -5.08 -42.44
N VAL A 394 -11.75 -5.35 -41.23
CA VAL A 394 -12.70 -4.48 -40.56
C VAL A 394 -11.90 -3.23 -40.19
N GLU A 395 -11.96 -2.20 -41.05
CA GLU A 395 -11.36 -0.91 -40.75
C GLU A 395 -11.96 -0.37 -39.46
N ALA A 396 -11.11 -0.15 -38.45
CA ALA A 396 -11.51 0.48 -37.21
C ALA A 396 -12.09 1.86 -37.54
N THR A 397 -13.30 2.15 -37.04
CA THR A 397 -13.90 3.46 -37.27
C THR A 397 -13.07 4.53 -36.54
N PRO A 398 -12.84 5.71 -37.14
CA PRO A 398 -12.12 6.80 -36.49
C PRO A 398 -12.69 7.16 -35.12
N GLU A 399 -14.02 7.05 -34.96
CA GLU A 399 -14.71 7.29 -33.69
C GLU A 399 -14.38 6.25 -32.62
N ALA A 400 -14.17 4.98 -32.99
CA ALA A 400 -13.78 3.93 -32.04
C ALA A 400 -12.34 4.14 -31.56
N VAL A 401 -11.44 4.56 -32.45
CA VAL A 401 -10.05 4.90 -32.10
C VAL A 401 -10.01 6.13 -31.18
N LEU A 402 -10.77 7.18 -31.49
CA LEU A 402 -10.83 8.38 -30.64
C LEU A 402 -11.35 8.08 -29.24
N ARG A 403 -12.44 7.32 -29.10
CA ARG A 403 -12.96 6.91 -27.79
C ARG A 403 -11.96 6.07 -27.00
N LEU A 404 -11.22 5.19 -27.68
CA LEU A 404 -10.16 4.41 -27.05
C LEU A 404 -9.06 5.33 -26.51
N CYS A 405 -8.58 6.28 -27.32
CA CYS A 405 -7.58 7.26 -26.88
C CYS A 405 -8.07 8.07 -25.66
N GLU A 406 -9.28 8.64 -25.73
CA GLU A 406 -9.89 9.38 -24.62
C GLU A 406 -9.97 8.53 -23.35
N GLY A 407 -10.46 7.29 -23.46
CA GLY A 407 -10.53 6.35 -22.35
C GLY A 407 -9.16 6.05 -21.73
N THR A 408 -8.13 5.85 -22.56
CA THR A 408 -6.76 5.62 -22.08
C THR A 408 -6.14 6.84 -21.40
N GLU A 409 -6.43 8.05 -21.87
CA GLU A 409 -5.95 9.30 -21.25
C GLU A 409 -6.60 9.54 -19.88
N VAL A 410 -7.92 9.31 -19.76
CA VAL A 410 -8.61 9.41 -18.47
C VAL A 410 -8.08 8.34 -17.52
N LEU A 411 -7.91 7.10 -17.99
CA LEU A 411 -7.34 6.02 -17.19
C LEU A 411 -5.92 6.36 -16.70
N SER A 412 -5.07 6.91 -17.58
CA SER A 412 -3.72 7.36 -17.22
C SER A 412 -3.75 8.46 -16.16
N ARG A 413 -4.66 9.43 -16.26
CA ARG A 413 -4.83 10.49 -15.24
C ARG A 413 -5.26 9.91 -13.90
N ASN A 414 -6.15 8.93 -13.90
CA ASN A 414 -6.61 8.27 -12.67
C ASN A 414 -5.49 7.46 -12.00
N ILE A 415 -4.70 6.74 -12.79
CA ILE A 415 -3.50 6.05 -12.28
C ILE A 415 -2.50 7.05 -11.70
N GLY A 416 -2.28 8.19 -12.36
CA GLY A 416 -1.45 9.27 -11.85
C GLY A 416 -1.96 9.85 -10.52
N ALA A 417 -3.26 10.09 -10.41
CA ALA A 417 -3.89 10.57 -9.17
C ALA A 417 -3.77 9.56 -8.02
N GLU A 418 -3.95 8.27 -8.30
CA GLU A 418 -3.74 7.18 -7.33
C GLU A 418 -2.26 7.12 -6.88
N GLY A 419 -1.33 7.20 -7.84
CA GLY A 419 0.12 7.29 -7.62
C GLY A 419 0.50 8.46 -6.70
N GLN A 420 -0.02 9.65 -6.98
CA GLN A 420 0.21 10.82 -6.14
C GLN A 420 -0.38 10.66 -4.74
N ALA A 421 -1.53 10.00 -4.60
CA ALA A 421 -2.15 9.75 -3.30
C ALA A 421 -1.30 8.79 -2.45
N ILE A 422 -0.76 7.72 -3.05
CA ILE A 422 0.12 6.79 -2.34
C ILE A 422 1.45 7.45 -1.98
N ASP A 423 2.00 8.30 -2.84
CA ASP A 423 3.24 9.02 -2.54
C ASP A 423 3.11 9.95 -1.35
N ILE A 424 1.99 10.67 -1.20
CA ILE A 424 1.74 11.50 -0.01
C ILE A 424 1.79 10.66 1.27
N VAL A 425 1.16 9.48 1.25
CA VAL A 425 1.16 8.58 2.41
C VAL A 425 2.56 8.09 2.71
N LYS A 426 3.29 7.66 1.69
CA LYS A 426 4.67 7.20 1.80
C LYS A 426 5.62 8.28 2.33
N ASP A 427 5.52 9.50 1.84
CA ASP A 427 6.29 10.66 2.31
C ASP A 427 5.98 10.94 3.78
N PHE A 428 4.70 10.93 4.14
CA PHE A 428 4.27 11.12 5.52
C PHE A 428 4.78 10.03 6.45
N LEU A 429 4.70 8.76 6.05
CA LEU A 429 5.20 7.64 6.84
C LEU A 429 6.72 7.73 7.03
N SER A 430 7.47 8.02 5.96
CA SER A 430 8.93 7.97 5.98
C SER A 430 9.61 9.19 6.60
N ASN A 431 8.94 10.35 6.59
CA ASN A 431 9.48 11.61 7.13
C ASN A 431 8.83 12.06 8.44
N GLY A 432 7.60 11.60 8.74
CA GLY A 432 6.82 12.12 9.86
C GLY A 432 6.39 11.09 10.92
N VAL A 433 6.30 9.80 10.57
CA VAL A 433 5.77 8.79 11.49
C VAL A 433 6.82 7.77 11.90
N MET A 434 7.54 7.19 10.94
CA MET A 434 8.44 6.06 11.17
C MET A 434 9.88 6.53 11.39
N SER A 435 10.57 5.91 12.34
CA SER A 435 12.02 6.08 12.47
C SER A 435 12.76 5.34 11.35
N VAL A 436 14.04 5.70 11.12
CA VAL A 436 14.88 4.98 10.14
C VAL A 436 15.04 3.51 10.50
N VAL A 437 15.06 3.17 11.79
CA VAL A 437 15.11 1.78 12.27
C VAL A 437 13.83 1.03 11.90
N GLN A 438 12.65 1.65 12.08
CA GLN A 438 11.38 1.06 11.70
C GLN A 438 11.29 0.86 10.19
N LEU A 439 11.70 1.85 9.39
CA LEU A 439 11.73 1.73 7.92
C LEU A 439 12.66 0.62 7.45
N ALA A 440 13.86 0.51 8.03
CA ALA A 440 14.79 -0.56 7.73
C ALA A 440 14.22 -1.93 8.13
N ARG A 441 13.55 -2.02 9.29
CA ARG A 441 12.91 -3.25 9.74
C ARG A 441 11.78 -3.70 8.81
N ILE A 442 10.94 -2.76 8.36
CA ILE A 442 9.92 -3.03 7.34
C ILE A 442 10.58 -3.60 6.09
N ALA A 443 11.64 -2.96 5.60
CA ALA A 443 12.32 -3.38 4.39
C ALA A 443 12.92 -4.80 4.50
N VAL A 444 13.64 -5.08 5.59
CA VAL A 444 14.25 -6.39 5.86
C VAL A 444 13.22 -7.49 6.01
N LEU A 445 12.13 -7.24 6.75
CA LEU A 445 11.12 -8.25 7.02
C LEU A 445 10.12 -8.43 5.88
N SER A 446 10.05 -7.48 4.94
CA SER A 446 9.23 -7.64 3.73
C SER A 446 9.83 -8.64 2.75
N TYR A 447 11.15 -8.87 2.80
CA TYR A 447 11.82 -9.83 1.91
C TYR A 447 11.20 -11.24 2.02
N PRO A 448 10.91 -11.91 0.90
CA PRO A 448 11.39 -11.63 -0.46
C PRO A 448 10.58 -10.60 -1.28
N TRP A 449 9.52 -10.01 -0.75
CA TRP A 449 8.74 -9.00 -1.45
C TRP A 449 9.23 -7.58 -1.15
N PHE A 450 9.00 -6.67 -2.10
CA PHE A 450 9.27 -5.26 -1.86
C PHE A 450 8.21 -4.66 -0.90
N PRO A 451 8.59 -3.76 0.03
CA PRO A 451 7.64 -3.22 1.01
C PRO A 451 6.44 -2.51 0.38
N ASP A 452 5.24 -3.04 0.63
CA ASP A 452 3.98 -2.44 0.20
C ASP A 452 3.34 -1.65 1.35
N ALA A 453 3.38 -0.33 1.24
CA ALA A 453 2.80 0.56 2.24
C ALA A 453 1.29 0.39 2.41
N LEU A 454 0.53 0.14 1.33
CA LEU A 454 -0.92 -0.03 1.42
C LEU A 454 -1.28 -1.36 2.06
N ALA A 455 -0.58 -2.43 1.69
CA ALA A 455 -0.79 -3.74 2.30
C ALA A 455 -0.49 -3.70 3.80
N LEU A 456 0.61 -3.04 4.20
CA LEU A 456 0.97 -2.84 5.61
C LEU A 456 -0.08 -2.02 6.37
N LEU A 457 -0.49 -0.87 5.84
CA LEU A 457 -1.48 0.00 6.49
C LEU A 457 -2.85 -0.69 6.63
N THR A 458 -3.29 -1.39 5.58
CA THR A 458 -4.57 -2.14 5.62
C THR A 458 -4.49 -3.27 6.64
N THR A 459 -3.35 -3.95 6.74
CA THR A 459 -3.13 -5.00 7.74
C THR A 459 -3.07 -4.44 9.15
N LEU A 460 -2.47 -3.26 9.36
CA LEU A 460 -2.46 -2.58 10.66
C LEU A 460 -3.87 -2.21 11.12
N GLU A 461 -4.71 -1.71 10.21
CA GLU A 461 -6.13 -1.44 10.49
C GLU A 461 -6.86 -2.72 10.92
N GLU A 462 -6.71 -3.81 10.18
CA GLU A 462 -7.36 -5.09 10.49
C GLU A 462 -6.90 -5.65 11.86
N LEU A 463 -5.60 -5.60 12.15
CA LEU A 463 -5.06 -6.02 13.44
C LEU A 463 -5.57 -5.15 14.59
N HIS A 464 -5.69 -3.84 14.37
CA HIS A 464 -6.22 -2.91 15.37
C HIS A 464 -7.70 -3.18 15.67
N LEU A 465 -8.52 -3.40 14.63
CA LEU A 465 -9.93 -3.74 14.78
C LEU A 465 -10.12 -5.06 15.53
N ARG A 466 -9.34 -6.10 15.20
CA ARG A 466 -9.37 -7.38 15.93
C ARG A 466 -9.01 -7.20 17.41
N GLN A 467 -8.00 -6.39 17.71
CA GLN A 467 -7.60 -6.11 19.08
C GLN A 467 -8.71 -5.40 19.87
N GLN A 468 -9.38 -4.42 19.26
CA GLN A 468 -10.51 -3.72 19.88
C GLN A 468 -11.69 -4.67 20.15
N GLN A 469 -12.02 -5.54 19.20
CA GLN A 469 -13.08 -6.54 19.34
C GLN A 469 -12.77 -7.52 20.48
N GLN A 470 -11.52 -7.99 20.57
CA GLN A 470 -11.08 -8.87 21.64
C GLN A 470 -11.18 -8.17 23.02
N GLN A 471 -10.74 -6.91 23.11
CA GLN A 471 -10.85 -6.14 24.35
C GLN A 471 -12.30 -5.90 24.77
N ALA A 472 -13.20 -5.64 23.82
CA ALA A 472 -14.63 -5.49 24.09
C ALA A 472 -15.25 -6.79 24.62
N ALA A 473 -14.93 -7.93 24.01
CA ALA A 473 -15.40 -9.24 24.45
C ALA A 473 -14.86 -9.62 25.84
N GLU A 474 -13.59 -9.31 26.14
CA GLU A 474 -12.99 -9.52 27.46
C GLU A 474 -13.64 -8.62 28.53
N ALA A 475 -13.98 -7.37 28.19
CA ALA A 475 -14.67 -6.45 29.09
C ALA A 475 -16.11 -6.88 29.39
N GLU A 476 -16.84 -7.37 28.37
CA GLU A 476 -18.20 -7.92 28.52
C GLU A 476 -18.19 -9.17 29.41
N ALA A 477 -17.26 -10.11 29.16
CA ALA A 477 -17.10 -11.30 29.99
C ALA A 477 -16.73 -10.96 31.45
N ALA A 478 -15.90 -9.93 31.66
CA ALA A 478 -15.58 -9.45 33.01
C ALA A 478 -16.79 -8.83 33.72
N ALA A 479 -17.64 -8.08 32.99
CA ALA A 479 -18.86 -7.51 33.55
C ALA A 479 -19.86 -8.59 33.97
N ASP A 480 -20.04 -9.63 33.14
CA ASP A 480 -20.90 -10.77 33.45
C ASP A 480 -20.39 -11.57 34.66
N ALA A 481 -19.08 -11.76 34.78
CA ALA A 481 -18.47 -12.42 35.94
C ALA A 481 -18.70 -11.63 37.25
N VAL A 482 -18.59 -10.30 37.19
CA VAL A 482 -18.90 -9.43 38.34
C VAL A 482 -20.38 -9.49 38.70
N ALA A 483 -21.28 -9.46 37.71
CA ALA A 483 -22.72 -9.58 37.94
C ALA A 483 -23.08 -10.93 38.59
N ALA A 484 -22.50 -12.03 38.12
CA ALA A 484 -22.68 -13.36 38.71
C ALA A 484 -22.16 -13.43 40.16
N THR A 485 -21.04 -12.77 40.45
CA THR A 485 -20.48 -12.70 41.81
C THR A 485 -21.36 -11.89 42.77
N ILE A 486 -22.03 -10.85 42.29
CA ILE A 486 -22.96 -10.03 43.10
C ILE A 486 -24.28 -10.78 43.39
N MET A 487 -24.70 -11.68 42.49
CA MET A 487 -25.93 -12.46 42.65
C MET A 487 -25.77 -13.72 43.51
N SER A 488 -24.53 -14.18 43.74
CA SER A 488 -24.21 -15.28 44.67
C SER A 488 -23.96 -14.76 46.09
#